data_AF-A0A2G6IDC6-F1
#
_entry.id   AF-A0A2G6IDC6-F1
#
_cell.length_a   1.000
_cell.length_b   1.000
_cell.length_c   1.000
_cell.angle_alpha   90.00
_cell.angle_beta   90.00
_cell.angle_gamma   90.00
#
_symmetry.space_group_name_H-M   'P 1'
#
loop_
_entity.id
_entity.type
_entity.pdbx_description
1 polymer ?
#
loop_
_entity_poly.entity_id
_entity_poly.type
_entity_poly.pdbx_seq_one_letter_code
_entity_poly.pdbx_strand_id
1 'polypeptide(L)'
;ALPEGVPFVFFDTDTVVTGPLSQVAFDFDRPSASMRRENTWPEIELYGPGYGEIWKSLYDKFGLDYAASLDLSQPDEYWQRYMYFNAGWFFGACPRAFGRRFLDYARAIDEDRPEPLICQQIYPWLDQIALPLVISSFGGGRPGPELDGLDGDITCHWRILPLAYARESDRVIKVIEQAAAPNRIKKILKEYEPMLRMIYQKRGRKVRALFDRNALPRRERMIRNRIKSEGFWMR
;
A
#
# COMPACT_ATOMS: atom_id res chain seq x y z
N ALA A 1 5.77 15.09 -18.08
CA ALA A 1 6.29 13.72 -17.87
C ALA A 1 7.33 13.78 -16.75
N LEU A 2 7.52 12.69 -15.99
CA LEU A 2 8.55 12.62 -14.96
C LEU A 2 9.97 12.59 -15.58
N PRO A 3 10.98 13.14 -14.89
CA PRO A 3 12.36 13.18 -15.39
C PRO A 3 12.96 11.79 -15.62
N GLU A 4 13.82 11.67 -16.63
CA GLU A 4 14.55 10.42 -16.93
C GLU A 4 15.86 10.34 -16.16
N GLY A 5 16.24 9.12 -15.75
CA GLY A 5 17.55 8.86 -15.16
C GLY A 5 17.77 9.49 -13.77
N VAL A 6 16.71 9.95 -13.12
CA VAL A 6 16.77 10.46 -11.75
C VAL A 6 16.04 9.53 -10.79
N PRO A 7 16.59 9.27 -9.60
CA PRO A 7 15.91 8.55 -8.54
C PRO A 7 14.55 9.14 -8.19
N PHE A 8 13.60 8.28 -7.83
CA PHE A 8 12.28 8.69 -7.40
C PHE A 8 11.76 7.83 -6.25
N VAL A 9 10.87 8.42 -5.46
CA VAL A 9 10.01 7.72 -4.52
C VAL A 9 8.56 8.13 -4.80
N PHE A 10 7.67 7.15 -4.86
CA PHE A 10 6.24 7.33 -4.96
C PHE A 10 5.62 7.16 -3.58
N PHE A 11 4.64 8.00 -3.27
CA PHE A 11 3.74 7.85 -2.13
C PHE A 11 2.31 8.00 -2.63
N ASP A 12 1.42 7.13 -2.19
CA ASP A 12 -0.01 7.29 -2.45
C ASP A 12 -0.53 8.57 -1.79
N THR A 13 -1.57 9.14 -2.38
CA THR A 13 -2.18 10.43 -2.03
C THR A 13 -2.70 10.50 -0.60
N ASP A 14 -3.02 9.36 -0.02
CA ASP A 14 -3.42 9.16 1.36
C ASP A 14 -2.25 8.76 2.28
N THR A 15 -1.06 9.25 1.96
CA THR A 15 0.12 9.19 2.83
C THR A 15 0.38 10.52 3.51
N VAL A 16 0.70 10.47 4.81
CA VAL A 16 1.20 11.62 5.56
C VAL A 16 2.62 11.39 6.04
N VAL A 17 3.49 12.39 5.88
CA VAL A 17 4.89 12.34 6.32
C VAL A 17 4.98 12.85 7.76
N THR A 18 5.27 11.96 8.70
CA THR A 18 5.33 12.24 10.14
C THR A 18 6.75 12.43 10.68
N GLY A 19 7.76 11.96 9.95
CA GLY A 19 9.18 12.06 10.28
C GLY A 19 10.03 12.61 9.13
N PRO A 20 11.35 12.75 9.34
CA PRO A 20 12.26 13.31 8.34
C PRO A 20 12.57 12.28 7.23
N LEU A 21 12.00 12.47 6.05
CA LEU A 21 12.31 11.64 4.86
C LEU A 21 13.80 11.60 4.51
N SER A 22 14.57 12.64 4.87
CA SER A 22 16.01 12.71 4.66
C SER A 22 16.82 11.69 5.47
N GLN A 23 16.21 11.01 6.45
CA GLN A 23 16.86 9.94 7.22
C GLN A 23 16.65 8.55 6.61
N VAL A 24 15.81 8.42 5.57
CA VAL A 24 15.59 7.14 4.89
C VAL A 24 16.78 6.87 3.96
N ALA A 25 17.46 5.75 4.18
CA ALA A 25 18.63 5.37 3.40
C ALA A 25 18.21 4.55 2.16
N PHE A 26 17.68 5.24 1.14
CA PHE A 26 17.30 4.60 -0.11
C PHE A 26 18.51 4.10 -0.90
N ASP A 27 18.50 2.81 -1.26
CA ASP A 27 19.32 2.26 -2.35
C ASP A 27 18.48 2.18 -3.63
N PHE A 28 18.48 3.25 -4.42
CA PHE A 28 17.62 3.36 -5.61
C PHE A 28 17.93 2.34 -6.72
N ASP A 29 19.10 1.70 -6.69
CA ASP A 29 19.47 0.63 -7.61
C ASP A 29 18.82 -0.71 -7.24
N ARG A 30 18.28 -0.82 -6.02
CA ARG A 30 17.53 -1.98 -5.52
C ARG A 30 16.11 -1.55 -5.13
N PRO A 31 15.18 -1.41 -6.10
CA PRO A 31 13.84 -0.90 -5.82
C PRO A 31 13.09 -1.79 -4.83
N SER A 32 12.20 -1.16 -4.06
CA SER A 32 11.35 -1.86 -3.11
C SER A 32 10.01 -1.13 -2.91
N ALA A 33 9.13 -1.69 -2.09
CA ALA A 33 7.78 -1.19 -1.85
C ALA A 33 7.26 -1.56 -0.44
N SER A 34 6.14 -0.94 -0.08
CA SER A 34 5.49 -1.11 1.23
C SER A 34 5.11 -2.56 1.52
N MET A 35 5.51 -3.01 2.71
CA MET A 35 5.13 -4.28 3.33
C MET A 35 3.94 -4.11 4.28
N ARG A 36 3.33 -2.92 4.37
CA ARG A 36 2.09 -2.67 5.13
C ARG A 36 0.87 -3.21 4.39
N ARG A 37 0.78 -4.54 4.32
CA ARG A 37 -0.17 -5.33 3.52
C ARG A 37 -0.98 -6.31 4.37
N GLU A 38 -2.09 -6.77 3.81
CA GLU A 38 -2.93 -7.83 4.37
C GLU A 38 -3.13 -8.92 3.31
N ASN A 39 -3.71 -10.07 3.70
CA ASN A 39 -4.03 -11.15 2.75
C ASN A 39 -5.28 -10.80 1.93
N THR A 40 -5.15 -9.84 1.03
CA THR A 40 -6.25 -9.32 0.19
C THR A 40 -6.31 -9.95 -1.20
N TRP A 41 -5.21 -10.54 -1.65
CA TRP A 41 -5.07 -11.23 -2.93
C TRP A 41 -3.84 -12.14 -2.87
N PRO A 42 -3.80 -13.29 -3.57
CA PRO A 42 -4.90 -13.97 -4.28
C PRO A 42 -5.99 -14.50 -3.35
N GLU A 43 -7.17 -14.79 -3.92
CA GLU A 43 -8.23 -15.54 -3.22
C GLU A 43 -8.14 -17.01 -3.62
N ILE A 44 -7.89 -17.90 -2.65
CA ILE A 44 -7.69 -19.34 -2.89
C ILE A 44 -9.01 -20.09 -2.78
N GLU A 45 -9.29 -20.93 -3.79
CA GLU A 45 -10.43 -21.84 -3.83
C GLU A 45 -10.00 -23.28 -3.51
N LEU A 46 -10.93 -24.10 -3.01
CA LEU A 46 -10.64 -25.47 -2.53
C LEU A 46 -10.00 -26.38 -3.58
N TYR A 47 -10.36 -26.22 -4.85
CA TYR A 47 -9.84 -27.00 -5.99
C TYR A 47 -9.15 -26.10 -7.03
N GLY A 48 -8.88 -24.86 -6.66
CA GLY A 48 -8.20 -23.89 -7.51
C GLY A 48 -6.68 -23.97 -7.36
N PRO A 49 -5.96 -23.16 -8.13
CA PRO A 49 -4.52 -23.02 -7.99
C PRO A 49 -4.16 -22.47 -6.61
N GLY A 50 -3.06 -22.98 -6.06
CA GLY A 50 -2.49 -22.49 -4.80
C GLY A 50 -1.80 -21.13 -4.97
N TYR A 51 -1.41 -20.51 -3.86
CA TYR A 51 -0.67 -19.25 -3.90
C TYR A 51 0.62 -19.37 -4.72
N GLY A 52 1.35 -20.46 -4.54
CA GLY A 52 2.62 -20.69 -5.23
C GLY A 52 2.45 -20.87 -6.72
N GLU A 53 1.39 -21.55 -7.15
CA GLU A 53 1.07 -21.73 -8.57
C GLU A 53 0.70 -20.39 -9.23
N ILE A 54 -0.15 -19.60 -8.57
CA ILE A 54 -0.55 -18.26 -9.02
C ILE A 54 0.67 -17.37 -9.17
N TRP A 55 1.49 -17.22 -8.12
CA TRP A 55 2.67 -16.36 -8.17
C TRP A 55 3.72 -16.88 -9.14
N LYS A 56 4.01 -18.18 -9.16
CA LYS A 56 4.97 -18.74 -10.11
C LYS A 56 4.55 -18.48 -11.56
N SER A 57 3.28 -18.64 -11.89
CA SER A 57 2.78 -18.40 -13.25
C SER A 57 3.01 -16.96 -13.73
N LEU A 58 2.91 -15.99 -12.82
CA LEU A 58 3.24 -14.59 -13.09
C LEU A 58 4.73 -14.38 -13.35
N TYR A 59 5.60 -14.96 -12.52
CA TYR A 59 7.05 -14.86 -12.70
C TYR A 59 7.50 -15.55 -13.99
N ASP A 60 6.96 -16.74 -14.30
CA ASP A 60 7.23 -17.48 -15.53
C ASP A 60 6.82 -16.65 -16.77
N LYS A 61 5.65 -16.00 -16.74
CA LYS A 61 5.16 -15.15 -17.85
C LYS A 61 6.16 -14.06 -18.24
N PHE A 62 6.87 -13.50 -17.27
CA PHE A 62 7.83 -12.41 -17.49
C PHE A 62 9.30 -12.86 -17.49
N GLY A 63 9.56 -14.16 -17.40
CA GLY A 63 10.92 -14.72 -17.36
C GLY A 63 11.73 -14.31 -16.14
N LEU A 64 11.06 -14.14 -14.99
CA LEU A 64 11.67 -13.70 -13.73
C LEU A 64 12.04 -14.88 -12.82
N ASP A 65 13.02 -14.69 -11.95
CA ASP A 65 13.42 -15.70 -10.95
C ASP A 65 12.42 -15.75 -9.79
N TYR A 66 11.47 -16.68 -9.89
CA TYR A 66 10.48 -16.95 -8.85
C TYR A 66 11.12 -17.41 -7.54
N ALA A 67 12.14 -18.27 -7.60
CA ALA A 67 12.74 -18.88 -6.41
C ALA A 67 13.44 -17.82 -5.55
N ALA A 68 14.14 -16.88 -6.18
CA ALA A 68 14.77 -15.74 -5.50
C ALA A 68 13.76 -14.80 -4.81
N SER A 69 12.48 -14.84 -5.20
CA SER A 69 11.44 -13.99 -4.61
C SER A 69 10.82 -14.54 -3.32
N LEU A 70 11.06 -15.81 -2.97
CA LEU A 70 10.39 -16.48 -1.86
C LEU A 70 10.99 -16.13 -0.50
N ASP A 71 10.13 -15.97 0.51
CA ASP A 71 10.55 -16.00 1.91
C ASP A 71 10.46 -17.43 2.45
N LEU A 72 11.59 -18.13 2.47
CA LEU A 72 11.66 -19.54 2.87
C LEU A 72 11.48 -19.77 4.38
N SER A 73 11.45 -18.72 5.20
CA SER A 73 11.11 -18.83 6.62
C SER A 73 9.61 -19.06 6.84
N GLN A 74 8.80 -18.76 5.83
CA GLN A 74 7.36 -18.97 5.85
C GLN A 74 7.00 -20.35 5.28
N PRO A 75 5.97 -21.03 5.83
CA PRO A 75 5.49 -22.29 5.28
C PRO A 75 5.06 -22.16 3.82
N ASP A 76 5.18 -23.26 3.08
CA ASP A 76 4.60 -23.35 1.75
C ASP A 76 3.08 -23.08 1.80
N GLU A 77 2.55 -22.45 0.76
CA GLU A 77 1.15 -22.02 0.68
C GLU A 77 0.68 -21.01 1.75
N TYR A 78 1.62 -20.37 2.45
CA TYR A 78 1.32 -19.20 3.27
C TYR A 78 1.52 -17.90 2.49
N TRP A 79 0.50 -17.03 2.45
CA TRP A 79 0.51 -15.81 1.63
C TRP A 79 1.73 -14.90 1.82
N GLN A 80 2.32 -14.84 3.03
CA GLN A 80 3.50 -14.00 3.29
C GLN A 80 4.79 -14.53 2.65
N ARG A 81 4.84 -15.82 2.32
CA ARG A 81 5.94 -16.47 1.58
C ARG A 81 6.18 -15.79 0.24
N TYR A 82 5.12 -15.31 -0.38
CA TYR A 82 5.15 -14.73 -1.71
C TYR A 82 5.31 -13.21 -1.67
N MET A 83 5.92 -12.66 -2.72
CA MET A 83 6.22 -11.24 -2.80
C MET A 83 4.98 -10.48 -3.31
N TYR A 84 4.25 -9.85 -2.39
CA TYR A 84 3.00 -9.16 -2.69
C TYR A 84 2.97 -7.77 -2.03
N PHE A 85 3.16 -6.63 -2.69
CA PHE A 85 3.30 -5.37 -1.96
C PHE A 85 1.96 -4.62 -1.75
N ASN A 86 1.93 -3.73 -0.75
CA ASN A 86 0.99 -2.62 -0.76
C ASN A 86 1.55 -1.54 -1.69
N ALA A 87 0.75 -0.97 -2.58
CA ALA A 87 1.19 0.08 -3.50
C ALA A 87 1.26 1.50 -2.86
N GLY A 88 1.29 1.59 -1.53
CA GLY A 88 1.29 2.86 -0.79
C GLY A 88 2.59 3.66 -0.89
N TRP A 89 3.72 2.97 -1.04
CA TRP A 89 4.97 3.58 -1.45
C TRP A 89 5.82 2.57 -2.22
N PHE A 90 6.62 3.07 -3.15
CA PHE A 90 7.66 2.33 -3.87
C PHE A 90 8.69 3.32 -4.43
N PHE A 91 9.88 2.85 -4.79
CA PHE A 91 10.94 3.72 -5.31
C PHE A 91 11.79 3.01 -6.36
N GLY A 92 12.63 3.76 -7.06
CA GLY A 92 13.63 3.21 -7.98
C GLY A 92 14.51 4.27 -8.64
N ALA A 93 15.47 3.82 -9.44
CA ALA A 93 16.47 4.68 -10.07
C ALA A 93 15.96 5.59 -11.20
N CYS A 94 14.84 5.25 -11.85
CA CYS A 94 14.31 6.04 -12.97
C CYS A 94 12.79 5.88 -13.11
N PRO A 95 11.98 6.95 -12.93
CA PRO A 95 10.53 6.84 -12.97
C PRO A 95 9.99 6.54 -14.38
N ARG A 96 10.70 6.95 -15.45
CA ARG A 96 10.30 6.62 -16.83
C ARG A 96 10.47 5.14 -17.13
N ALA A 97 11.62 4.56 -16.77
CA ALA A 97 11.88 3.14 -16.98
C ALA A 97 10.93 2.29 -16.12
N PHE A 98 10.77 2.66 -14.85
CA PHE A 98 9.87 1.99 -13.93
C PHE A 98 8.42 2.07 -14.42
N GLY A 99 7.92 3.26 -14.76
CA GLY A 99 6.55 3.45 -15.23
C GLY A 99 6.26 2.74 -16.55
N ARG A 100 7.22 2.67 -17.48
CA ARG A 100 7.07 1.89 -18.72
C ARG A 100 6.96 0.40 -18.43
N ARG A 101 7.87 -0.15 -17.63
CA ARG A 101 7.83 -1.57 -17.22
C ARG A 101 6.54 -1.91 -16.49
N PHE A 102 6.09 -1.02 -15.61
CA PHE A 102 4.83 -1.17 -14.89
C PHE A 102 3.65 -1.23 -15.86
N LEU A 103 3.54 -0.27 -16.78
CA LEU A 103 2.47 -0.26 -17.77
C LEU A 103 2.47 -1.52 -18.64
N ASP A 104 3.66 -1.92 -19.12
CA ASP A 104 3.83 -3.10 -19.97
C ASP A 104 3.37 -4.38 -19.24
N TYR A 105 3.79 -4.55 -17.98
CA TYR A 105 3.42 -5.72 -17.18
C TYR A 105 1.94 -5.71 -16.78
N ALA A 106 1.41 -4.57 -16.34
CA ALA A 106 0.00 -4.44 -15.96
C ALA A 106 -0.92 -4.73 -17.15
N ARG A 107 -0.62 -4.22 -18.34
CA ARG A 107 -1.38 -4.54 -19.56
C ARG A 107 -1.29 -6.02 -19.93
N ALA A 108 -0.08 -6.60 -19.90
CA ALA A 108 0.08 -8.02 -20.20
C ALA A 108 -0.69 -8.93 -19.22
N ILE A 109 -0.78 -8.55 -17.94
CA ILE A 109 -1.60 -9.26 -16.95
C ILE A 109 -3.10 -9.04 -17.20
N ASP A 110 -3.52 -7.83 -17.56
CA ASP A 110 -4.93 -7.55 -17.79
C ASP A 110 -5.47 -8.24 -19.04
N GLU A 111 -4.71 -8.17 -20.14
CA GLU A 111 -5.11 -8.61 -21.48
C GLU A 111 -4.88 -10.11 -21.73
N ASP A 112 -3.85 -10.72 -21.14
CA ASP A 112 -3.41 -12.10 -21.43
C ASP A 112 -2.97 -12.83 -20.14
N ARG A 113 -3.94 -13.20 -19.31
CA ARG A 113 -3.67 -13.85 -18.01
C ARG A 113 -3.14 -15.26 -18.19
N PRO A 114 -2.14 -15.69 -17.41
CA PRO A 114 -1.79 -17.10 -17.34
C PRO A 114 -2.94 -17.91 -16.72
N GLU A 115 -3.01 -19.20 -17.03
CA GLU A 115 -4.13 -20.09 -16.65
C GLU A 115 -4.50 -20.04 -15.14
N PRO A 116 -3.53 -20.07 -14.19
CA PRO A 116 -3.84 -19.96 -12.77
C PRO A 116 -4.51 -18.64 -12.33
N LEU A 117 -4.44 -17.59 -13.15
CA LEU A 117 -5.03 -16.28 -12.86
C LEU A 117 -6.40 -16.05 -13.51
N ILE A 118 -6.90 -16.96 -14.36
CA ILE A 118 -8.13 -16.73 -15.14
C ILE A 118 -9.32 -16.36 -14.24
N CYS A 119 -9.50 -17.07 -13.13
CA CYS A 119 -10.60 -16.84 -12.18
C CYS A 119 -10.30 -15.74 -11.14
N GLN A 120 -9.07 -15.21 -11.09
CA GLN A 120 -8.68 -14.23 -10.07
C GLN A 120 -9.23 -12.84 -10.39
N GLN A 121 -9.78 -12.18 -9.37
CA GLN A 121 -10.12 -10.76 -9.44
C GLN A 121 -8.85 -9.92 -9.39
N ILE A 122 -8.50 -9.30 -10.52
CA ILE A 122 -7.33 -8.41 -10.61
C ILE A 122 -7.68 -6.95 -10.32
N TYR A 123 -8.95 -6.55 -10.34
CA TYR A 123 -9.36 -5.21 -9.95
C TYR A 123 -9.96 -5.25 -8.54
N PRO A 124 -9.51 -4.39 -7.61
CA PRO A 124 -8.66 -3.20 -7.79
C PRO A 124 -7.15 -3.45 -7.61
N TRP A 125 -6.66 -4.69 -7.64
CA TRP A 125 -5.31 -5.07 -7.20
C TRP A 125 -4.23 -5.11 -8.30
N LEU A 126 -4.54 -4.74 -9.54
CA LEU A 126 -3.66 -4.95 -10.70
C LEU A 126 -2.30 -4.28 -10.49
N ASP A 127 -2.30 -3.11 -9.86
CA ASP A 127 -1.09 -2.40 -9.46
C ASP A 127 -0.24 -3.22 -8.47
N GLN A 128 -0.86 -3.77 -7.44
CA GLN A 128 -0.20 -4.59 -6.42
C GLN A 128 0.25 -5.95 -6.94
N ILE A 129 -0.43 -6.50 -7.96
CA ILE A 129 -0.04 -7.74 -8.63
C ILE A 129 1.17 -7.51 -9.54
N ALA A 130 1.19 -6.41 -10.30
CA ALA A 130 2.28 -6.08 -11.22
C ALA A 130 3.55 -5.59 -10.48
N LEU A 131 3.39 -4.80 -9.41
CA LEU A 131 4.49 -4.17 -8.66
C LEU A 131 5.64 -5.12 -8.26
N PRO A 132 5.41 -6.30 -7.65
CA PRO A 132 6.51 -7.22 -7.30
C PRO A 132 7.28 -7.73 -8.52
N LEU A 133 6.61 -7.91 -9.66
CA LEU A 133 7.22 -8.36 -10.91
C LEU A 133 8.09 -7.25 -11.49
N VAL A 134 7.59 -6.01 -11.48
CA VAL A 134 8.35 -4.82 -11.90
C VAL A 134 9.60 -4.66 -11.05
N ILE A 135 9.46 -4.72 -9.72
CA ILE A 135 10.58 -4.62 -8.77
C ILE A 135 11.62 -5.73 -9.04
N SER A 136 11.18 -6.97 -9.16
CA SER A 136 12.07 -8.11 -9.45
C SER A 136 12.80 -7.94 -10.77
N SER A 137 12.13 -7.38 -11.79
CA SER A 137 12.73 -7.13 -13.11
C SER A 137 13.81 -6.04 -13.15
N PHE A 138 13.95 -5.28 -12.05
CA PHE A 138 15.03 -4.32 -11.81
C PHE A 138 16.04 -4.81 -10.75
N GLY A 139 15.97 -6.09 -10.33
CA GLY A 139 16.86 -6.64 -9.30
C GLY A 139 16.53 -6.19 -7.87
N GLY A 140 15.34 -5.60 -7.68
CA GLY A 140 14.83 -5.21 -6.37
C GLY A 140 14.17 -6.36 -5.60
N GLY A 141 13.58 -6.06 -4.45
CA GLY A 141 12.94 -7.07 -3.60
C GLY A 141 12.20 -6.49 -2.40
N ARG A 142 12.07 -7.29 -1.34
CA ARG A 142 11.50 -6.84 -0.05
C ARG A 142 12.41 -5.78 0.59
N PRO A 143 11.84 -4.80 1.31
CA PRO A 143 12.62 -3.76 1.94
C PRO A 143 13.45 -4.31 3.11
N GLY A 144 14.64 -3.76 3.31
CA GLY A 144 15.45 -4.02 4.49
C GLY A 144 15.12 -3.07 5.65
N PRO A 145 15.76 -3.27 6.83
CA PRO A 145 15.52 -2.46 8.03
C PRO A 145 15.75 -0.96 7.83
N GLU A 146 16.58 -0.58 6.86
CA GLU A 146 16.85 0.81 6.48
C GLU A 146 15.62 1.56 5.93
N LEU A 147 14.56 0.83 5.58
CA LEU A 147 13.29 1.35 5.06
C LEU A 147 12.12 1.21 6.05
N ASP A 148 12.33 0.60 7.24
CA ASP A 148 11.27 0.31 8.22
C ASP A 148 10.46 1.57 8.61
N GLY A 149 11.11 2.73 8.64
CA GLY A 149 10.46 4.00 8.94
C GLY A 149 9.34 4.37 7.96
N LEU A 150 9.38 3.91 6.71
CA LEU A 150 8.34 4.21 5.71
C LEU A 150 7.00 3.51 6.04
N ASP A 151 7.03 2.30 6.59
CA ASP A 151 5.81 1.64 7.10
C ASP A 151 5.57 1.90 8.61
N GLY A 152 6.53 2.59 9.25
CA GLY A 152 6.57 2.91 10.67
C GLY A 152 6.28 4.39 10.99
N ASP A 153 7.30 5.10 11.46
CA ASP A 153 7.18 6.43 12.10
C ASP A 153 7.52 7.62 11.19
N ILE A 154 8.10 7.38 10.01
CA ILE A 154 8.43 8.41 9.02
C ILE A 154 7.24 8.72 8.12
N THR A 155 6.53 7.70 7.64
CA THR A 155 5.29 7.91 6.86
C THR A 155 4.14 7.05 7.35
N CYS A 156 2.92 7.50 7.08
CA CYS A 156 1.71 6.77 7.40
C CYS A 156 0.74 6.81 6.20
N HIS A 157 0.63 5.69 5.50
CA HIS A 157 -0.42 5.43 4.51
C HIS A 157 -1.71 5.07 5.24
N TRP A 158 -2.67 6.02 5.29
CA TRP A 158 -3.82 5.93 6.18
C TRP A 158 -5.07 5.29 5.57
N ARG A 159 -5.13 5.08 4.25
CA ARG A 159 -6.20 4.41 3.48
C ARG A 159 -7.57 5.08 3.55
N ILE A 160 -8.18 5.08 4.73
CA ILE A 160 -9.55 5.56 4.97
C ILE A 160 -9.52 6.51 6.15
N LEU A 161 -9.89 7.76 5.91
CA LEU A 161 -9.70 8.84 6.88
C LEU A 161 -10.44 8.58 8.22
N PRO A 162 -11.71 8.12 8.27
CA PRO A 162 -12.33 7.72 9.54
C PRO A 162 -11.55 6.63 10.30
N LEU A 163 -11.00 5.65 9.57
CA LEU A 163 -10.19 4.59 10.18
C LEU A 163 -8.88 5.17 10.74
N ALA A 164 -8.28 6.13 10.03
CA ALA A 164 -7.11 6.86 10.48
C ALA A 164 -7.33 7.48 11.87
N TYR A 165 -8.40 8.28 12.01
CA TYR A 165 -8.79 8.90 13.28
C TYR A 165 -9.03 7.90 14.41
N ALA A 166 -9.54 6.71 14.06
CA ALA A 166 -9.83 5.66 15.04
C ALA A 166 -8.60 4.92 15.53
N ARG A 167 -7.60 4.63 14.67
CA ARG A 167 -6.48 3.73 15.03
C ARG A 167 -5.09 4.37 15.06
N GLU A 168 -4.83 5.39 14.24
CA GLU A 168 -3.46 5.93 14.09
C GLU A 168 -3.06 6.81 15.28
N SER A 169 -1.76 6.99 15.47
CA SER A 169 -1.18 7.71 16.62
C SER A 169 -1.63 9.18 16.69
N ASP A 170 -1.54 9.80 17.87
CA ASP A 170 -1.86 11.23 18.01
C ASP A 170 -0.96 12.11 17.13
N ARG A 171 0.30 11.67 16.93
CA ARG A 171 1.25 12.32 16.03
C ARG A 171 0.72 12.34 14.60
N VAL A 172 0.27 11.21 14.05
CA VAL A 172 -0.29 11.10 12.70
C VAL A 172 -1.48 12.05 12.53
N ILE A 173 -2.44 12.01 13.45
CA ILE A 173 -3.63 12.88 13.36
C ILE A 173 -3.26 14.36 13.46
N LYS A 174 -2.33 14.71 14.35
CA LYS A 174 -1.82 16.08 14.46
C LYS A 174 -1.20 16.55 13.14
N VAL A 175 -0.40 15.71 12.46
CA VAL A 175 0.21 16.08 11.18
C VAL A 175 -0.83 16.23 10.08
N ILE A 176 -1.81 15.31 9.98
CA ILE A 176 -2.91 15.42 9.00
C ILE A 176 -3.63 16.76 9.17
N GLU A 177 -4.01 17.11 10.39
CA GLU A 177 -4.72 18.37 10.66
C GLU A 177 -3.84 19.60 10.40
N GLN A 178 -2.54 19.54 10.72
CA GLN A 178 -1.59 20.62 10.44
C GLN A 178 -1.36 20.82 8.95
N ALA A 179 -1.19 19.75 8.18
CA ALA A 179 -1.02 19.80 6.72
C ALA A 179 -2.28 20.34 6.03
N ALA A 180 -3.47 20.05 6.57
CA ALA A 180 -4.74 20.54 6.08
C ALA A 180 -5.08 21.97 6.52
N ALA A 181 -4.37 22.55 7.49
CA ALA A 181 -4.70 23.86 8.07
C ALA A 181 -4.57 25.07 7.11
N PRO A 182 -3.56 25.17 6.22
CA PRO A 182 -3.39 26.34 5.36
C PRO A 182 -4.59 26.61 4.46
N ASN A 183 -5.03 27.87 4.37
CA ASN A 183 -6.25 28.25 3.64
C ASN A 183 -6.29 27.78 2.17
N ARG A 184 -5.13 27.79 1.48
CA ARG A 184 -5.04 27.29 0.10
C ARG A 184 -5.39 25.81 -0.01
N ILE A 185 -4.93 25.00 0.95
CA ILE A 185 -5.18 23.55 1.01
C ILE A 185 -6.62 23.30 1.45
N LYS A 186 -7.09 24.06 2.45
CA LYS A 186 -8.47 24.00 2.94
C LYS A 186 -9.51 24.23 1.86
N LYS A 187 -9.27 25.14 0.92
CA LYS A 187 -10.21 25.38 -0.20
C LYS A 187 -10.42 24.12 -1.03
N ILE A 188 -9.34 23.41 -1.36
CA ILE A 188 -9.36 22.18 -2.16
C ILE A 188 -9.93 21.01 -1.34
N LEU A 189 -9.40 20.76 -0.14
CA LEU A 189 -9.79 19.58 0.65
C LEU A 189 -11.26 19.59 1.10
N LYS A 190 -11.92 20.75 1.14
CA LYS A 190 -13.35 20.83 1.48
C LYS A 190 -14.29 20.35 0.38
N GLU A 191 -13.80 20.24 -0.85
CA GLU A 191 -14.58 19.72 -1.98
C GLU A 191 -14.82 18.20 -1.86
N TYR A 192 -13.94 17.50 -1.14
CA TYR A 192 -14.10 16.09 -0.82
C TYR A 192 -14.77 15.90 0.55
N GLU A 193 -15.98 15.34 0.57
CA GLU A 193 -16.82 15.26 1.77
C GLU A 193 -16.13 14.59 2.98
N PRO A 194 -15.41 13.47 2.85
CA PRO A 194 -14.73 12.85 3.99
C PRO A 194 -13.73 13.80 4.67
N MET A 195 -12.96 14.56 3.89
CA MET A 195 -12.01 15.55 4.41
C MET A 195 -12.75 16.74 5.05
N LEU A 196 -13.82 17.24 4.41
CA LEU A 196 -14.68 18.28 4.97
C LEU A 196 -15.19 17.92 6.37
N ARG A 197 -15.77 16.73 6.48
CA ARG A 197 -16.47 16.24 7.67
C ARG A 197 -15.50 15.85 8.77
N MET A 198 -14.47 15.08 8.44
CA MET A 198 -13.54 14.54 9.43
C MET A 198 -12.63 15.62 10.01
N ILE A 199 -12.01 16.43 9.15
CA ILE A 199 -11.01 17.43 9.56
C ILE A 199 -11.70 18.72 10.00
N TYR A 200 -12.45 19.38 9.11
CA TYR A 200 -12.91 20.75 9.38
C TYR A 200 -14.17 20.83 10.23
N GLN A 201 -15.08 19.85 10.13
CA GLN A 201 -16.26 19.76 11.00
C GLN A 201 -16.02 18.91 12.26
N LYS A 202 -14.77 18.52 12.51
CA LYS A 202 -14.32 17.79 13.71
C LYS A 202 -15.02 16.44 13.95
N ARG A 203 -15.64 15.82 12.94
CA ARG A 203 -16.19 14.46 13.09
C ARG A 203 -15.08 13.43 13.35
N GLY A 204 -13.88 13.64 12.82
CA GLY A 204 -12.73 12.75 13.08
C GLY A 204 -12.36 12.70 14.56
N ARG A 205 -12.44 13.83 15.27
CA ARG A 205 -12.24 13.88 16.73
C ARG A 205 -13.34 13.14 17.50
N LYS A 206 -14.58 13.17 17.02
CA LYS A 206 -15.67 12.35 17.56
C LYS A 206 -15.39 10.86 17.35
N VAL A 207 -14.96 10.46 16.16
CA VAL A 207 -14.53 9.07 15.88
C VAL A 207 -13.42 8.65 16.83
N ARG A 208 -12.38 9.48 16.98
CA ARG A 208 -11.25 9.20 17.87
C ARG A 208 -11.69 8.99 19.31
N ALA A 209 -12.68 9.75 19.80
CA ALA A 209 -13.24 9.62 21.15
C ALA A 209 -14.05 8.34 21.38
N LEU A 210 -14.47 7.62 20.32
CA LEU A 210 -15.15 6.32 20.46
C LEU A 210 -14.19 5.22 20.95
N PHE A 211 -12.88 5.40 20.80
CA PHE A 211 -11.91 4.35 21.03
C PHE A 211 -10.94 4.71 22.14
N ASP A 212 -10.76 3.79 23.10
CA ASP A 212 -9.66 3.87 24.04
C ASP A 212 -8.35 3.64 23.30
N ARG A 213 -7.45 4.62 23.37
CA ARG A 213 -6.15 4.63 22.69
C ARG A 213 -5.20 3.57 23.24
N ASN A 214 -5.34 3.21 24.51
CA ASN A 214 -4.53 2.19 25.18
C ASN A 214 -5.12 0.78 25.03
N ALA A 215 -6.35 0.67 24.50
CA ALA A 215 -7.08 -0.59 24.37
C ALA A 215 -7.86 -0.65 23.06
N LEU A 216 -7.18 -0.43 21.92
CA LEU A 216 -7.81 -0.54 20.61
C LEU A 216 -8.25 -1.99 20.31
N PRO A 217 -9.39 -2.19 19.62
CA PRO A 217 -9.79 -3.51 19.16
C PRO A 217 -8.71 -4.15 18.28
N ARG A 218 -8.37 -5.42 18.54
CA ARG A 218 -7.32 -6.14 17.79
C ARG A 218 -7.63 -6.35 16.31
N ARG A 219 -8.92 -6.43 15.95
CA ARG A 219 -9.36 -6.68 14.57
C ARG A 219 -9.89 -5.40 13.96
N GLU A 220 -9.33 -4.99 12.81
CA GLU A 220 -9.78 -3.81 12.07
C GLU A 220 -11.29 -3.83 11.80
N ARG A 221 -11.86 -5.02 11.49
CA ARG A 221 -13.30 -5.21 11.28
C ARG A 221 -14.16 -4.68 12.43
N MET A 222 -13.70 -4.82 13.68
CA MET A 222 -14.44 -4.31 14.85
C MET A 222 -14.43 -2.78 14.89
N ILE A 223 -13.28 -2.17 14.59
CA ILE A 223 -13.15 -0.71 14.49
C ILE A 223 -14.09 -0.19 13.40
N ARG A 224 -14.04 -0.79 12.21
CA ARG A 224 -14.90 -0.42 11.07
C ARG A 224 -16.38 -0.54 11.38
N ASN A 225 -16.81 -1.64 12.01
CA ASN A 225 -18.21 -1.84 12.37
C ASN A 225 -18.71 -0.78 13.35
N ARG A 226 -17.89 -0.40 14.35
CA ARG A 226 -18.24 0.65 15.31
C ARG A 226 -18.31 2.04 14.66
N ILE A 227 -17.38 2.36 13.75
CA ILE A 227 -17.45 3.63 12.99
C ILE A 227 -18.72 3.69 12.14
N LYS A 228 -19.10 2.55 11.51
CA LYS A 228 -20.32 2.44 10.70
C LYS A 228 -21.59 2.59 11.54
N SER A 229 -21.69 1.93 12.70
CA SER A 229 -22.86 2.01 13.57
C SER A 229 -23.11 3.43 14.09
N GLU A 230 -22.04 4.20 14.30
CA GLU A 230 -22.10 5.61 14.73
C GLU A 230 -22.29 6.60 13.56
N GLY A 231 -22.47 6.11 12.33
CA GLY A 231 -22.72 6.95 11.15
C GLY A 231 -21.53 7.80 10.70
N PHE A 232 -20.31 7.44 11.08
CA PHE A 232 -19.09 8.18 10.74
C PHE A 232 -18.28 7.57 9.58
N TRP A 233 -18.73 6.45 9.01
CA TRP A 233 -18.03 5.79 7.90
C TRP A 233 -18.22 6.55 6.60
N MET A 234 -17.12 6.94 5.98
CA MET A 234 -17.08 7.70 4.72
C MET A 234 -15.90 7.19 3.88
N ARG A 235 -16.11 7.00 2.58
CA ARG A 235 -15.13 6.64 1.56
C ARG A 235 -15.28 7.60 0.39
#